data_AF-A6HR62-F1
#
_entry.id   AF-A6HR62-F1
#
_cell.length_a   1.000
_cell.length_b   1.000
_cell.length_c   1.000
_cell.angle_alpha   90.00
_cell.angle_beta   90.00
_cell.angle_gamma   90.00
#
_symmetry.space_group_name_H-M   'P 1'
#
loop_
_entity.id
_entity.type
_entity.pdbx_description
1 polymer ?
#
loop_
_entity_poly.entity_id
_entity_poly.type
_entity_poly.pdbx_seq_one_letter_code
_entity_poly.pdbx_strand_id
1 'polypeptide(L)'
;MRADKEEMNRLSTDKKKQFGPLVRWLKVNFSEAFIAWIHIKALRVFVESVLRYGLPVNFQAMLLQPNKKSVKKLREVLHELYKHLDSSAAAIIDAPMDIPGLNLSQQEYYPYVYYKIDCNLLEFK
;
A
#
# COMPACT_ATOMS: atom_id res chain seq x y z
N MET A 1 4.41 37.67 -36.51
CA MET A 1 5.01 38.51 -35.44
C MET A 1 3.98 39.10 -34.48
N ARG A 2 2.97 39.88 -34.91
CA ARG A 2 1.91 40.41 -34.01
C ARG A 2 0.93 39.32 -33.54
N ALA A 3 0.42 38.51 -34.47
CA ALA A 3 -0.46 37.39 -34.17
C ALA A 3 0.18 36.38 -33.19
N ASP A 4 1.45 36.01 -33.42
CA ASP A 4 2.18 35.09 -32.54
C ASP A 4 2.32 35.64 -31.11
N LYS A 5 2.50 36.96 -30.96
CA LYS A 5 2.60 37.61 -29.65
C LYS A 5 1.26 37.64 -28.93
N GLU A 6 0.17 37.86 -29.66
CA GLU A 6 -1.19 37.78 -29.13
C GLU A 6 -1.57 36.35 -28.72
N GLU A 7 -1.21 35.36 -29.54
CA GLU A 7 -1.43 33.95 -29.25
C GLU A 7 -0.64 33.51 -28.00
N MET A 8 0.63 33.90 -27.89
CA MET A 8 1.44 33.62 -26.69
C MET A 8 0.82 34.24 -25.42
N ASN A 9 0.30 35.47 -25.51
CA ASN A 9 -0.39 36.11 -24.39
C ASN A 9 -1.70 35.40 -24.04
N ARG A 10 -2.46 34.94 -25.03
CA ARG A 10 -3.69 34.15 -24.84
C ARG A 10 -3.38 32.85 -24.10
N LEU A 11 -2.41 32.07 -24.59
CA LEU A 11 -1.99 30.80 -23.99
C LEU A 11 -1.49 30.97 -22.56
N SER A 12 -0.70 32.03 -22.29
CA SER A 12 -0.22 32.33 -20.93
C SER A 12 -1.38 32.65 -19.97
N THR A 13 -2.38 33.40 -20.45
CA THR A 13 -3.58 33.74 -19.68
C THR A 13 -4.43 32.50 -19.42
N ASP A 14 -4.66 31.68 -20.45
CA ASP A 14 -5.43 30.44 -20.35
C ASP A 14 -4.78 29.45 -19.39
N LYS A 15 -3.45 29.28 -19.45
CA LYS A 15 -2.71 28.46 -18.49
C LYS A 15 -2.95 28.92 -17.05
N LYS A 16 -2.84 30.22 -16.77
CA LYS A 16 -3.10 30.78 -15.43
C LYS A 16 -4.55 30.56 -15.00
N LYS A 17 -5.50 30.73 -15.91
CA LYS A 17 -6.94 30.53 -15.66
C LYS A 17 -7.27 29.08 -15.36
N GLN A 18 -6.68 28.13 -16.08
CA GLN A 18 -6.92 26.69 -15.91
C GLN A 18 -6.20 26.10 -14.70
N PHE A 19 -5.08 26.68 -14.28
CA PHE A 19 -4.27 26.14 -13.19
C PHE A 19 -5.05 26.01 -11.87
N GLY A 20 -5.81 27.04 -11.48
CA GLY A 20 -6.62 27.01 -10.26
C GLY A 20 -7.66 25.88 -10.24
N PRO A 21 -8.55 25.79 -11.25
CA PRO A 21 -9.48 24.68 -11.41
C PRO A 21 -8.81 23.31 -11.46
N LEU A 22 -7.69 23.19 -12.19
CA LEU A 22 -6.94 21.94 -12.30
C LEU A 22 -6.43 21.48 -10.93
N VAL A 23 -5.80 22.35 -10.15
CA VAL A 23 -5.31 22.01 -8.81
C VAL A 23 -6.46 21.59 -7.89
N ARG A 24 -7.60 22.29 -7.94
CA ARG A 24 -8.79 21.90 -7.16
C ARG A 24 -9.31 20.53 -7.56
N TRP A 25 -9.41 20.27 -8.87
CA TRP A 25 -9.85 18.99 -9.39
C TRP A 25 -8.90 17.86 -8.99
N LEU A 26 -7.58 18.07 -9.10
CA LEU A 26 -6.58 17.10 -8.69
C LEU A 26 -6.65 16.80 -7.19
N LYS A 27 -6.81 17.81 -6.33
CA LYS A 27 -6.95 17.60 -4.88
C LYS A 27 -8.14 16.71 -4.53
N VAL A 28 -9.30 16.95 -5.14
CA VAL A 28 -10.51 16.15 -4.92
C VAL A 28 -10.30 14.72 -5.39
N ASN A 29 -9.89 14.53 -6.65
CA ASN A 29 -9.76 13.19 -7.22
C ASN A 29 -8.62 12.38 -6.58
N PHE A 30 -7.53 13.04 -6.17
CA PHE A 30 -6.48 12.39 -5.40
C PHE A 30 -6.99 11.89 -4.05
N SER A 31 -7.78 12.70 -3.33
CA SER A 31 -8.38 12.30 -2.06
C SER A 31 -9.27 11.08 -2.23
N GLU A 32 -10.16 11.09 -3.22
CA GLU A 32 -11.04 9.95 -3.52
C GLU A 32 -10.26 8.69 -3.87
N ALA A 33 -9.24 8.81 -4.74
CA ALA A 33 -8.39 7.69 -5.13
C ALA A 33 -7.61 7.12 -3.93
N PHE A 34 -7.09 7.99 -3.05
CA PHE A 34 -6.36 7.56 -1.86
C PHE A 34 -7.29 6.84 -0.87
N ILE A 35 -8.50 7.38 -0.64
CA ILE A 35 -9.52 6.72 0.20
C ILE A 35 -9.87 5.35 -0.35
N ALA A 36 -10.15 5.24 -1.66
CA ALA A 36 -10.45 3.96 -2.31
C ALA A 36 -9.29 2.96 -2.16
N TRP A 37 -8.04 3.41 -2.31
CA TRP A 37 -6.87 2.56 -2.12
C TRP A 37 -6.76 2.00 -0.70
N ILE A 38 -7.03 2.81 0.33
CA ILE A 38 -7.05 2.36 1.73
C ILE A 38 -8.19 1.35 1.98
N HIS A 39 -9.37 1.54 1.38
CA HIS A 39 -10.47 0.56 1.47
C HIS A 39 -10.06 -0.79 0.91
N ILE A 40 -9.36 -0.82 -0.24
CA ILE A 40 -8.83 -2.07 -0.80
C ILE A 40 -7.82 -2.72 0.15
N LYS A 41 -6.95 -1.94 0.83
CA LYS A 41 -6.05 -2.50 1.85
C LYS A 41 -6.81 -3.10 3.03
N ALA A 42 -7.85 -2.44 3.51
CA ALA A 42 -8.68 -2.95 4.60
C ALA A 42 -9.40 -4.26 4.20
N LEU A 43 -9.97 -4.33 3.00
CA LEU A 43 -10.56 -5.56 2.46
C LEU A 43 -9.54 -6.69 2.35
N ARG A 44 -8.32 -6.40 1.86
CA ARG A 44 -7.25 -7.40 1.78
C ARG A 44 -6.83 -7.92 3.15
N VAL A 45 -6.68 -7.04 4.15
CA VAL A 45 -6.38 -7.45 5.54
C VAL A 45 -7.50 -8.36 6.08
N PHE A 46 -8.75 -7.99 5.86
CA PHE A 46 -9.90 -8.77 6.32
C PHE A 46 -9.94 -10.16 5.67
N VAL A 47 -9.87 -10.23 4.33
CA VAL A 47 -9.91 -11.50 3.58
C VAL A 47 -8.75 -12.40 3.97
N GLU A 48 -7.53 -11.87 4.02
CA GLU A 48 -6.34 -12.64 4.42
C GLU A 48 -6.48 -13.19 5.85
N SER A 49 -7.01 -12.38 6.77
CA SER A 49 -7.20 -12.80 8.16
C SER A 49 -8.25 -13.91 8.30
N VAL A 50 -9.33 -13.84 7.50
CA VAL A 50 -10.34 -14.92 7.44
C VAL A 50 -9.73 -16.20 6.84
N LEU A 51 -8.96 -16.09 5.76
CA LEU A 51 -8.32 -17.25 5.13
C LEU A 51 -7.28 -17.91 6.04
N ARG A 52 -6.55 -17.11 6.82
CA ARG A 52 -5.45 -17.58 7.65
C ARG A 52 -5.90 -18.10 9.02
N TYR A 53 -6.90 -17.46 9.64
CA TYR A 53 -7.33 -17.78 11.00
C TYR A 53 -8.72 -18.41 11.08
N GLY A 54 -9.46 -18.45 9.98
CA GLY A 54 -10.77 -19.09 9.89
C GLY A 54 -11.92 -18.25 10.48
N LEU A 55 -13.05 -18.94 10.70
CA LEU A 55 -14.26 -18.38 11.30
C LEU A 55 -14.48 -18.96 12.71
N PRO A 56 -15.15 -18.21 13.61
CA PRO A 56 -15.66 -16.85 13.43
C PRO A 56 -14.54 -15.80 13.36
N VAL A 57 -14.82 -14.66 12.75
CA VAL A 57 -13.88 -13.52 12.68
C VAL A 57 -13.53 -13.07 14.09
N ASN A 58 -12.31 -13.37 14.53
CA ASN A 58 -11.78 -12.96 15.83
C ASN A 58 -10.35 -12.42 15.66
N PHE A 59 -10.25 -11.24 15.04
CA PHE A 59 -8.99 -10.54 14.88
C PHE A 59 -9.21 -9.04 14.99
N GLN A 60 -8.15 -8.33 15.39
CA GLN A 60 -8.13 -6.86 15.39
C GLN A 60 -6.97 -6.36 14.54
N ALA A 61 -7.30 -5.71 13.44
CA ALA A 61 -6.31 -5.07 12.58
C ALA A 61 -5.77 -3.79 13.22
N MET A 62 -4.46 -3.55 13.08
CA MET A 62 -3.79 -2.38 13.62
C MET A 62 -2.98 -1.68 12.53
N LEU A 63 -3.03 -0.35 12.50
CA LEU A 63 -2.14 0.47 11.67
C LEU A 63 -0.91 0.85 12.48
N LEU A 64 0.28 0.51 11.99
CA LEU A 64 1.55 0.82 12.65
C LEU A 64 2.38 1.75 11.78
N GLN A 65 2.82 2.88 12.36
CA GLN A 65 3.80 3.78 11.75
C GLN A 65 5.13 3.66 12.53
N PRO A 66 5.98 2.65 12.19
CA PRO A 66 7.23 2.44 12.91
C PRO A 66 8.26 3.52 12.60
N ASN A 67 9.11 3.82 13.58
CA ASN A 67 10.33 4.59 13.33
C ASN A 67 11.29 3.75 12.48
N LYS A 68 11.89 4.35 11.44
CA LYS A 68 12.85 3.68 10.52
C LYS A 68 13.94 2.91 11.26
N LYS A 69 14.44 3.44 12.39
CA LYS A 69 15.50 2.81 13.20
C LYS A 69 15.02 1.60 14.01
N SER A 70 13.72 1.48 14.29
CA SER A 70 13.16 0.44 15.16
C SER A 70 12.42 -0.66 14.41
N VAL A 71 12.36 -0.61 13.07
CA VAL A 71 11.63 -1.60 12.26
C VAL A 71 12.11 -3.02 12.55
N LYS A 72 13.43 -3.25 12.60
CA LYS A 72 13.99 -4.57 12.89
C LYS A 72 13.53 -5.12 14.24
N LYS A 73 13.69 -4.32 15.31
CA LYS A 73 13.24 -4.68 16.66
C LYS A 73 11.74 -4.91 16.73
N LEU A 74 10.93 -4.10 16.04
CA LEU A 74 9.48 -4.30 15.96
C LEU A 74 9.15 -5.65 15.31
N ARG A 75 9.84 -6.03 14.24
CA ARG A 75 9.64 -7.33 13.59
C ARG A 75 9.97 -8.49 14.51
N GLU A 76 11.10 -8.41 15.22
CA GLU A 76 11.51 -9.41 16.21
C GLU A 76 10.44 -9.59 17.30
N VAL A 77 9.96 -8.48 17.89
CA VAL A 77 8.93 -8.53 18.94
C VAL A 77 7.62 -9.11 18.42
N LEU A 78 7.14 -8.67 17.25
CA LEU A 78 5.90 -9.19 16.67
C LEU A 78 6.03 -10.67 16.28
N HIS A 79 7.21 -11.11 15.83
CA HIS A 79 7.46 -12.52 15.53
C HIS A 79 7.36 -13.36 16.81
N GLU A 80 8.04 -12.96 17.88
CA GLU A 80 7.97 -13.68 19.17
C GLU A 80 6.56 -13.77 19.74
N LEU A 81 5.77 -12.69 19.62
CA LEU A 81 4.39 -12.67 20.10
C LEU A 81 3.45 -13.57 19.29
N TYR A 82 3.63 -13.66 17.97
CA TYR A 82 2.65 -14.29 17.07
C TYR A 82 3.12 -15.57 16.38
N LYS A 83 4.37 -16.02 16.55
CA LYS A 83 4.89 -17.26 15.93
C LYS A 83 4.03 -18.51 16.15
N HIS A 84 3.26 -18.55 17.25
CA HIS A 84 2.33 -19.64 17.54
C HIS A 84 1.17 -19.73 16.54
N LEU A 85 0.83 -18.65 15.84
CA LEU A 85 -0.19 -18.63 14.79
C LEU A 85 0.27 -19.30 13.48
N ASP A 86 1.55 -19.64 13.37
CA ASP A 86 2.17 -20.20 12.16
C ASP A 86 1.96 -21.70 11.96
N SER A 87 0.97 -22.29 12.64
CA SER A 87 0.84 -23.75 12.79
C SER A 87 0.45 -24.51 11.50
N SER A 88 0.17 -23.81 10.38
CA SER A 88 -0.30 -24.45 9.13
C SER A 88 0.34 -23.94 7.84
N ALA A 89 0.90 -22.72 7.83
CA ALA A 89 1.36 -22.06 6.60
C ALA A 89 2.90 -22.10 6.44
N ALA A 90 3.67 -22.09 7.54
CA ALA A 90 5.11 -22.40 7.48
C ALA A 90 5.39 -23.80 6.92
N ALA A 91 4.56 -24.81 7.22
CA ALA A 91 4.73 -26.16 6.68
C ALA A 91 4.57 -26.25 5.14
N ILE A 92 3.86 -25.30 4.52
CA ILE A 92 3.68 -25.21 3.06
C ILE A 92 4.82 -24.40 2.42
N ILE A 93 5.37 -23.41 3.13
CA ILE A 93 6.45 -22.52 2.66
C ILE A 93 7.83 -23.17 2.84
N ASP A 94 8.03 -23.98 3.88
CA ASP A 94 9.27 -24.71 4.16
C ASP A 94 9.34 -26.06 3.41
N ALA A 95 8.25 -26.47 2.76
CA ALA A 95 8.29 -27.46 1.71
C ALA A 95 8.85 -26.78 0.45
N PRO A 96 9.98 -27.23 -0.13
CA PRO A 96 10.49 -26.68 -1.37
C PRO A 96 9.55 -27.09 -2.51
N MET A 97 8.46 -26.35 -2.69
CA MET A 97 7.62 -26.44 -3.87
C MET A 97 8.30 -25.62 -4.97
N ASP A 98 9.30 -26.22 -5.62
CA ASP A 98 9.87 -25.74 -6.87
C ASP A 98 8.82 -25.90 -7.99
N ILE A 99 7.81 -25.03 -8.01
CA ILE A 99 6.91 -24.87 -9.15
C ILE A 99 7.57 -23.83 -10.07
N PRO A 100 8.01 -24.21 -11.28
CA PRO A 100 8.61 -23.27 -12.22
C PRO A 100 7.62 -22.12 -12.51
N GLY A 101 8.01 -20.89 -12.16
CA GLY A 101 7.18 -19.68 -12.33
C GLY A 101 6.46 -19.17 -11.08
N LEU A 102 6.48 -19.90 -9.95
CA LEU A 102 5.89 -19.46 -8.68
C LEU A 102 6.98 -19.27 -7.60
N ASN A 103 7.57 -18.08 -7.55
CA ASN A 103 8.66 -17.76 -6.62
C ASN A 103 8.10 -17.34 -5.25
N LEU A 104 7.60 -18.29 -4.47
CA LEU A 104 6.97 -18.03 -3.16
C LEU A 104 7.98 -17.54 -2.09
N SER A 105 9.26 -17.83 -2.29
CA SER A 105 10.39 -17.48 -1.42
C SER A 105 10.73 -15.98 -1.39
N GLN A 106 10.15 -15.16 -2.27
CA GLN A 106 10.44 -13.71 -2.36
C GLN A 106 9.42 -12.81 -1.65
N GLN A 107 8.32 -13.36 -1.11
CA GLN A 107 7.34 -12.56 -0.38
C GLN A 107 7.71 -12.46 1.10
N GLU A 108 7.64 -11.25 1.66
CA GLU A 108 7.80 -11.04 3.11
C GLU A 108 6.69 -11.77 3.88
N TYR A 109 7.00 -12.97 4.36
CA TYR A 109 6.11 -13.77 5.18
C TYR A 109 6.35 -13.48 6.67
N TYR A 110 5.26 -13.23 7.39
CA TYR A 110 5.25 -13.05 8.85
C TYR A 110 4.15 -13.93 9.45
N PRO A 111 4.26 -14.38 10.71
CA PRO A 111 3.24 -15.21 11.36
C PRO A 111 1.91 -14.47 11.61
N TYR A 112 1.84 -13.18 11.28
CA TYR A 112 0.66 -12.33 11.29
C TYR A 112 0.37 -11.77 9.90
N VAL A 113 -0.89 -11.42 9.62
CA VAL A 113 -1.28 -10.73 8.38
C VAL A 113 -0.63 -9.34 8.33
N TYR A 114 0.08 -9.05 7.25
CA TYR A 114 0.81 -7.81 7.08
C TYR A 114 0.63 -7.23 5.67
N TYR A 115 0.36 -5.93 5.61
CA TYR A 115 0.33 -5.17 4.36
C TYR A 115 1.04 -3.83 4.55
N LYS A 116 2.08 -3.58 3.75
CA LYS A 116 2.75 -2.27 3.72
C LYS A 116 1.84 -1.23 3.07
N ILE A 117 1.77 -0.04 3.68
CA ILE A 117 1.26 1.18 3.08
C ILE A 117 2.45 2.11 2.89
N ASP A 118 2.72 2.50 1.64
CA ASP A 118 3.77 3.45 1.32
C ASP A 118 3.16 4.81 0.97
N CYS A 119 3.51 5.83 1.74
CA CYS A 119 3.02 7.19 1.54
C CYS A 119 4.06 8.08 0.83
N ASN A 120 5.20 7.52 0.39
CA ASN A 120 6.16 8.25 -0.44
C ASN A 120 5.65 8.32 -1.88
N LEU A 121 4.79 9.30 -2.16
CA LEU A 121 4.13 9.48 -3.47
C LEU A 121 5.06 10.00 -4.58
N LEU A 122 6.31 10.37 -4.24
CA LEU A 122 7.24 11.06 -5.14
C LEU A 122 8.51 10.25 -5.45
N GLU A 123 8.65 9.05 -4.90
CA GLU A 123 9.75 8.16 -5.27
C GLU A 123 9.40 7.44 -6.57
N PHE A 124 9.63 8.12 -7.70
CA PHE A 124 9.74 7.47 -9.00
C PHE A 124 11.10 6.77 -9.05
N LYS A 125 11.10 5.45 -9.13
CA LYS A 125 12.30 4.65 -9.38
C LYS A 125 12.63 4.64 -10.87
#